data_AF-A0A0A2GX58-F1
#
_entry.id   AF-A0A0A2GX58-F1
#
_cell.length_a   1.000
_cell.length_b   1.000
_cell.length_c   1.000
_cell.angle_alpha   90.00
_cell.angle_beta   90.00
_cell.angle_gamma   90.00
#
_symmetry.space_group_name_H-M   'P 1'
#
loop_
_entity.id
_entity.type
_entity.pdbx_description
1 polymer ?
#
loop_
_entity_poly.entity_id
_entity_poly.type
_entity_poly.pdbx_seq_one_letter_code
_entity_poly.pdbx_strand_id
1 'polypeptide(L)'
;MRKAVTVIGIISFLFFFASYILPNLIGVPLAAYNSYRVWNDSNESSSKKVGKSSKENLLRFPAPLGVVSDYESIFSEEQNLSLTKILNDYEEASSREIVIVTIDSITPYKNLKDYSTDLGNEWRIGKVKSNNGLLIVMSKNLKKIRIATGYGTEKVLTDKICKKIIDSTIIPEFRRGDYYVGIEKGVQALQSKWL
;
A
#
# COMPACT_ATOMS: atom_id res chain seq x y z
N MET A 1 -59.18 15.47 -11.50
CA MET A 1 -58.64 16.70 -12.11
C MET A 1 -57.13 16.66 -12.05
N ARG A 2 -56.46 16.80 -13.21
CA ARG A 2 -55.05 17.19 -13.52
C ARG A 2 -53.95 16.70 -12.53
N LYS A 3 -53.20 15.63 -12.79
CA LYS A 3 -52.08 15.40 -13.76
C LYS A 3 -50.86 16.34 -13.62
N ALA A 4 -49.70 15.68 -13.45
CA ALA A 4 -48.39 15.85 -14.14
C ALA A 4 -47.20 16.37 -13.29
N VAL A 5 -46.17 15.54 -13.02
CA VAL A 5 -44.90 15.17 -13.77
C VAL A 5 -43.88 16.34 -13.79
N THR A 6 -42.59 16.27 -13.39
CA THR A 6 -41.36 15.63 -13.99
C THR A 6 -40.16 16.27 -13.23
N VAL A 7 -39.18 15.62 -12.56
CA VAL A 7 -38.05 14.74 -12.97
C VAL A 7 -36.77 15.48 -13.49
N ILE A 8 -35.59 15.03 -12.97
CA ILE A 8 -34.15 15.09 -13.42
C ILE A 8 -33.23 16.31 -13.09
N GLY A 9 -32.01 15.97 -12.61
CA GLY A 9 -30.73 16.60 -13.01
C GLY A 9 -29.80 16.99 -11.85
N ILE A 10 -28.77 16.22 -11.44
CA ILE A 10 -27.41 16.02 -12.02
C ILE A 10 -26.40 17.17 -11.70
N ILE A 11 -25.39 16.81 -10.88
CA ILE A 11 -23.93 17.10 -10.93
C ILE A 11 -23.42 18.54 -11.15
N SER A 12 -22.54 19.00 -10.24
CA SER A 12 -21.19 19.59 -10.52
C SER A 12 -20.43 19.82 -9.19
N PHE A 13 -19.32 19.13 -8.89
CA PHE A 13 -17.94 19.35 -9.35
C PHE A 13 -17.29 20.65 -8.78
N LEU A 14 -16.34 20.45 -7.85
CA LEU A 14 -15.13 21.26 -7.54
C LEU A 14 -15.19 22.81 -7.48
N PHE A 15 -14.85 23.38 -6.32
CA PHE A 15 -13.94 24.55 -6.13
C PHE A 15 -13.48 24.53 -4.65
N PHE A 16 -12.26 24.10 -4.30
CA PHE A 16 -10.98 24.83 -4.35
C PHE A 16 -10.90 26.02 -3.38
N PHE A 17 -10.05 25.87 -2.36
CA PHE A 17 -9.28 26.87 -1.61
C PHE A 17 -10.00 28.01 -0.86
N ALA A 18 -9.79 28.06 0.47
CA ALA A 18 -9.32 29.30 1.11
C ALA A 18 -8.55 28.97 2.40
N SER A 19 -7.26 29.30 2.38
CA SER A 19 -6.34 29.39 3.51
C SER A 19 -6.79 30.40 4.58
N TYR A 20 -6.20 30.26 5.76
CA TYR A 20 -5.81 31.34 6.70
C TYR A 20 -6.55 32.68 6.59
N ILE A 21 -7.37 33.00 7.60
CA ILE A 21 -7.59 34.38 8.03
C ILE A 21 -7.55 34.41 9.57
N LEU A 22 -6.63 35.20 10.11
CA LEU A 22 -6.60 35.60 11.52
C LEU A 22 -7.95 36.24 11.89
N PRO A 23 -8.57 35.90 13.03
CA PRO A 23 -9.80 36.55 13.43
C PRO A 23 -9.44 37.91 14.04
N ASN A 24 -9.50 38.97 13.25
CA ASN A 24 -9.63 40.32 13.79
C ASN A 24 -10.53 41.14 12.88
N LEU A 25 -11.59 41.67 13.49
CA LEU A 25 -12.53 42.67 12.98
C LEU A 25 -13.32 42.27 11.72
N ILE A 26 -14.56 41.81 11.93
CA ILE A 26 -15.80 42.39 11.39
C ILE A 26 -16.95 41.66 12.12
N GLY A 27 -17.91 42.42 12.64
CA GLY A 27 -18.95 41.93 13.55
C GLY A 27 -19.77 40.78 12.97
N VAL A 28 -19.54 39.57 13.49
CA VAL A 28 -20.46 38.45 13.34
C VAL A 28 -21.71 38.77 14.17
N PRO A 29 -22.93 38.69 13.62
CA PRO A 29 -24.15 38.89 14.39
C PRO A 29 -24.13 38.00 15.64
N LEU A 30 -24.45 38.55 16.83
CA LEU A 30 -24.45 37.80 18.10
C LEU A 30 -25.29 36.51 18.04
N ALA A 31 -26.33 36.50 17.20
CA ALA A 31 -27.14 35.31 16.91
C ALA A 31 -26.34 34.19 16.21
N ALA A 32 -25.44 34.53 15.28
CA ALA A 32 -24.57 33.57 14.61
C ALA A 32 -23.45 33.07 15.54
N TYR A 33 -22.93 33.93 16.43
CA TYR A 33 -21.97 33.53 17.46
C TYR A 33 -22.58 32.56 18.49
N ASN A 34 -23.79 32.85 18.99
CA ASN A 34 -24.48 31.95 19.92
C ASN A 34 -24.89 30.64 19.25
N SER A 35 -25.27 30.65 17.97
CA SER A 35 -25.59 29.44 17.21
C SER A 35 -24.35 28.56 17.00
N TYR A 36 -23.21 29.17 16.68
CA TYR A 36 -21.92 28.47 16.59
C TYR A 36 -21.50 27.84 17.92
N ARG A 37 -21.62 28.59 19.03
CA ARG A 37 -21.26 28.11 20.38
C ARG A 37 -22.16 26.95 20.84
N VAL A 38 -23.46 27.01 20.59
CA VAL A 38 -24.42 25.95 20.94
C VAL A 38 -24.22 24.69 20.08
N TRP A 39 -23.87 24.84 18.80
CA TRP A 39 -23.49 23.71 17.94
C TRP A 39 -22.19 23.04 18.39
N ASN A 40 -21.21 23.81 18.87
CA ASN A 40 -19.97 23.25 19.42
C ASN A 40 -20.19 22.53 20.77
N ASP A 41 -20.93 23.12 21.71
CA ASP A 41 -21.21 22.53 23.04
C ASP A 41 -22.00 21.21 22.96
N SER A 42 -22.88 21.07 21.96
CA SER A 42 -23.66 19.85 21.71
C SER A 42 -22.85 18.73 21.05
N ASN A 43 -21.87 19.08 20.22
CA ASN A 43 -20.91 18.12 19.64
C ASN A 43 -19.82 17.71 20.64
N GLU A 44 -19.46 18.58 21.59
CA GLU A 44 -18.51 18.29 22.68
C GLU A 44 -19.11 17.37 23.76
N SER A 45 -20.42 17.38 23.94
CA SER A 45 -21.11 16.44 24.83
C SER A 45 -21.30 15.05 24.20
N SER A 46 -21.28 14.96 22.86
CA SER A 46 -21.31 13.69 22.11
C SER A 46 -19.92 13.06 21.93
N SER A 47 -18.84 13.80 22.19
CA SER A 47 -17.46 13.30 22.12
C SER A 47 -16.99 12.55 23.38
N LYS A 48 -17.80 12.46 24.43
CA LYS A 48 -17.51 11.67 25.65
C LYS A 48 -17.80 10.16 25.54
N LYS A 49 -17.68 9.59 24.33
CA LYS A 49 -17.46 8.15 24.10
C LYS A 49 -16.26 7.88 23.19
N VAL A 50 -15.16 8.64 23.31
CA VAL A 50 -13.88 8.26 22.69
C VAL A 50 -13.12 7.34 23.63
N GLY A 51 -13.53 6.07 23.63
CA GLY A 51 -12.88 4.98 24.35
C GLY A 51 -12.42 3.86 23.43
N LYS A 52 -12.01 4.16 22.17
CA LYS A 52 -11.43 3.15 21.25
C LYS A 52 -10.79 3.76 19.97
N SER A 53 -9.89 4.73 20.05
CA SER A 53 -9.32 5.36 18.82
C SER A 53 -7.81 5.67 18.83
N SER A 54 -7.08 5.39 19.92
CA SER A 54 -5.64 5.66 19.98
C SER A 54 -4.75 4.48 19.54
N LYS A 55 -5.30 3.29 19.29
CA LYS A 55 -4.54 2.11 18.79
C LYS A 55 -4.65 1.89 17.28
N GLU A 56 -5.62 2.48 16.61
CA GLU A 56 -5.89 2.20 15.18
C GLU A 56 -5.06 3.05 14.21
N ASN A 57 -4.27 4.01 14.70
CA ASN A 57 -3.53 4.96 13.86
C ASN A 57 -2.00 4.71 13.83
N LEU A 58 -1.55 3.50 14.17
CA LEU A 58 -0.12 3.16 14.28
C LEU A 58 0.40 2.21 13.19
N LEU A 59 -0.47 1.75 12.29
CA LEU A 59 -0.09 0.94 11.13
C LEU A 59 -0.17 1.81 9.88
N ARG A 60 0.87 2.63 9.66
CA ARG A 60 1.03 3.34 8.39
C ARG A 60 2.16 2.67 7.62
N PHE A 61 1.79 1.90 6.61
CA PHE A 61 2.77 1.39 5.65
C PHE A 61 3.42 2.56 4.89
N PRO A 62 4.67 2.40 4.43
CA PRO A 62 5.28 3.42 3.58
C PRO A 62 4.48 3.58 2.28
N ALA A 63 4.52 4.77 1.70
CA ALA A 63 3.88 5.03 0.41
C ALA A 63 4.71 4.39 -0.71
N PRO A 64 4.10 3.62 -1.64
CA PRO A 64 4.83 2.98 -2.73
C PRO A 64 5.65 3.98 -3.54
N LEU A 65 6.88 3.61 -3.90
CA LEU A 65 7.72 4.37 -4.84
C LEU A 65 7.52 3.90 -6.29
N GLY A 66 6.97 2.71 -6.47
CA GLY A 66 6.75 2.03 -7.74
C GLY A 66 6.68 0.51 -7.53
N VAL A 67 6.80 -0.25 -8.63
CA VAL A 67 6.89 -1.73 -8.58
C VAL A 67 8.15 -2.22 -7.86
N VAL A 68 9.16 -1.36 -7.73
CA VAL A 68 10.30 -1.52 -6.83
C VAL A 68 10.29 -0.35 -5.85
N SER A 69 10.22 -0.65 -4.55
CA SER A 69 10.27 0.33 -3.46
C SER A 69 11.42 0.01 -2.51
N ASP A 70 12.58 0.62 -2.76
CA ASP A 70 13.84 0.35 -2.07
C ASP A 70 14.10 1.33 -0.91
N TYR A 71 13.40 1.16 0.22
CA TYR A 71 13.59 2.02 1.40
C TYR A 71 14.90 1.77 2.16
N GLU A 72 15.63 0.69 1.90
CA GLU A 72 16.93 0.42 2.52
C GLU A 72 18.12 0.85 1.64
N SER A 73 17.86 1.39 0.44
CA SER A 73 18.88 1.78 -0.54
C SER A 73 19.86 0.63 -0.83
N ILE A 74 19.31 -0.57 -1.03
CA ILE A 74 20.07 -1.79 -1.32
C ILE A 74 20.53 -1.82 -2.77
N PHE A 75 19.72 -1.29 -3.68
CA PHE A 75 19.98 -1.31 -5.11
C PHE A 75 20.51 0.06 -5.56
N SER A 76 21.46 0.03 -6.49
CA SER A 76 21.82 1.23 -7.26
C SER A 76 20.64 1.70 -8.11
N GLU A 77 20.72 2.93 -8.62
CA GLU A 77 19.70 3.47 -9.53
C GLU A 77 19.53 2.62 -10.78
N GLU A 78 20.63 2.19 -11.41
CA GLU A 78 20.61 1.32 -12.60
C GLU A 78 19.92 -0.02 -12.30
N GLN A 79 20.22 -0.61 -11.15
CA GLN A 79 19.59 -1.87 -10.70
C GLN A 79 18.09 -1.70 -10.44
N ASN A 80 17.69 -0.60 -9.81
CA ASN A 80 16.27 -0.26 -9.61
C ASN A 80 15.53 -0.11 -10.95
N LEU A 81 16.14 0.58 -11.92
CA LEU A 81 15.58 0.74 -13.26
C LEU A 81 15.48 -0.59 -14.01
N SER A 82 16.52 -1.42 -13.93
CA SER A 82 16.53 -2.77 -14.52
C SER A 82 15.42 -3.65 -13.96
N LEU A 83 15.31 -3.76 -12.63
CA LEU A 83 14.24 -4.53 -11.98
C LEU A 83 12.87 -3.97 -12.36
N THR A 84 12.68 -2.66 -12.29
CA THR A 84 11.42 -2.01 -12.68
C THR A 84 11.01 -2.39 -14.10
N LYS A 85 11.96 -2.37 -15.05
CA LYS A 85 11.70 -2.78 -16.42
C LYS A 85 11.29 -4.25 -16.51
N ILE A 86 12.02 -5.16 -15.87
CA ILE A 86 11.72 -6.60 -15.86
C ILE A 86 10.29 -6.87 -15.34
N LEU A 87 9.90 -6.18 -14.27
CA LEU A 87 8.58 -6.37 -13.65
C LEU A 87 7.45 -5.81 -14.52
N ASN A 88 7.63 -4.60 -15.07
CA ASN A 88 6.64 -3.97 -15.96
C ASN A 88 6.44 -4.77 -17.25
N ASP A 89 7.53 -5.20 -17.89
CA ASP A 89 7.48 -6.03 -19.11
C ASP A 89 6.69 -7.34 -18.84
N TYR A 90 6.91 -7.95 -17.68
CA TYR A 90 6.20 -9.18 -17.30
C TYR A 90 4.71 -8.93 -17.00
N GLU A 91 4.39 -7.83 -16.32
CA GLU A 91 3.00 -7.44 -16.10
C GLU A 91 2.28 -7.17 -17.42
N GLU A 92 2.90 -6.45 -18.35
CA GLU A 92 2.34 -6.20 -19.68
C GLU A 92 2.07 -7.50 -20.44
N ALA A 93 3.02 -8.43 -20.43
CA ALA A 93 2.92 -9.69 -21.16
C ALA A 93 1.94 -10.70 -20.55
N SER A 94 1.75 -10.69 -19.23
CA SER A 94 1.01 -11.76 -18.51
C SER A 94 -0.18 -11.28 -17.69
N SER A 95 -0.35 -9.96 -17.56
CA SER A 95 -1.26 -9.30 -16.61
C SER A 95 -1.02 -9.65 -15.13
N ARG A 96 0.08 -10.31 -14.77
CA ARG A 96 0.44 -10.72 -13.41
C ARG A 96 1.39 -9.70 -12.80
N GLU A 97 1.14 -9.34 -11.56
CA GLU A 97 1.84 -8.23 -10.91
C GLU A 97 2.85 -8.78 -9.90
N ILE A 98 4.10 -8.37 -10.02
CA ILE A 98 5.17 -8.64 -9.05
C ILE A 98 5.66 -7.29 -8.53
N VAL A 99 5.74 -7.14 -7.21
CA VAL A 99 6.26 -5.95 -6.54
C VAL A 99 7.40 -6.34 -5.61
N ILE A 100 8.45 -5.52 -5.56
CA ILE A 100 9.61 -5.69 -4.69
C ILE A 100 9.65 -4.54 -3.69
N VAL A 101 9.80 -4.86 -2.41
CA VAL A 101 9.89 -3.88 -1.33
C VAL A 101 11.04 -4.24 -0.39
N THR A 102 11.95 -3.30 -0.15
CA THR A 102 12.96 -3.42 0.91
C THR A 102 12.55 -2.56 2.09
N ILE A 103 12.63 -3.05 3.32
CA ILE A 103 12.17 -2.34 4.52
C ILE A 103 13.19 -2.44 5.65
N ASP A 104 13.30 -1.40 6.45
CA ASP A 104 14.20 -1.34 7.61
C ASP A 104 13.56 -1.92 8.88
N SER A 105 12.22 -1.94 8.95
CA SER A 105 11.46 -2.36 10.13
C SER A 105 10.13 -3.03 9.76
N ILE A 106 9.74 -4.02 10.56
CA ILE A 106 8.39 -4.62 10.53
C ILE A 106 7.53 -4.21 11.71
N THR A 107 7.98 -3.26 12.54
CA THR A 107 7.21 -2.86 13.74
C THR A 107 5.83 -2.33 13.33
N PRO A 108 4.74 -2.69 14.04
CA PRO A 108 4.66 -3.50 15.26
C PRO A 108 4.49 -5.02 15.04
N TYR A 109 4.66 -5.53 13.82
CA TYR A 109 4.51 -6.94 13.51
C TYR A 109 5.59 -7.81 14.15
N LYS A 110 5.18 -9.01 14.57
CA LYS A 110 6.09 -10.02 15.14
C LYS A 110 6.84 -10.81 14.08
N ASN A 111 6.28 -10.91 12.87
CA ASN A 111 6.83 -11.72 11.80
C ASN A 111 6.58 -11.07 10.43
N LEU A 112 7.40 -11.46 9.45
CA LEU A 112 7.34 -10.90 8.10
C LEU A 112 6.14 -11.42 7.30
N LYS A 113 5.51 -12.54 7.70
CA LYS A 113 4.32 -13.09 7.02
C LYS A 113 3.15 -12.14 7.18
N ASP A 114 2.78 -11.82 8.41
CA ASP A 114 1.66 -10.92 8.70
C ASP A 114 1.93 -9.53 8.10
N TYR A 115 3.15 -9.00 8.26
CA TYR A 115 3.56 -7.74 7.64
C TYR A 115 3.36 -7.74 6.12
N SER A 116 3.86 -8.77 5.43
CA SER A 116 3.78 -8.85 3.96
C SER A 116 2.34 -9.00 3.46
N THR A 117 1.49 -9.71 4.20
CA THR A 117 0.08 -9.89 3.84
C THR A 117 -0.67 -8.56 3.95
N ASP A 118 -0.51 -7.85 5.06
CA ASP A 118 -1.18 -6.56 5.27
C ASP A 118 -0.64 -5.47 4.33
N LEU A 119 0.68 -5.45 4.09
CA LEU A 119 1.30 -4.54 3.12
C LEU A 119 0.73 -4.77 1.72
N GLY A 120 0.63 -6.04 1.27
CA GLY A 120 0.07 -6.36 -0.03
C GLY A 120 -1.40 -5.98 -0.18
N ASN A 121 -2.18 -6.11 0.90
CA ASN A 121 -3.58 -5.69 0.93
C ASN A 121 -3.71 -4.15 0.89
N GLU A 122 -2.91 -3.43 1.68
CA GLU A 122 -2.90 -1.97 1.73
C GLU A 122 -2.53 -1.39 0.36
N TRP A 123 -1.48 -1.92 -0.26
CA TRP A 123 -1.00 -1.49 -1.57
C TRP A 123 -1.84 -2.03 -2.73
N ARG A 124 -2.82 -2.91 -2.44
CA ARG A 124 -3.73 -3.52 -3.42
C ARG A 124 -2.97 -4.21 -4.57
N ILE A 125 -1.94 -4.97 -4.23
CA ILE A 125 -1.07 -5.63 -5.20
C ILE A 125 -1.84 -6.75 -5.91
N GLY A 126 -1.89 -6.69 -7.25
CA GLY A 126 -2.66 -7.58 -8.10
C GLY A 126 -4.01 -7.00 -8.52
N LYS A 127 -4.62 -7.57 -9.57
CA LYS A 127 -5.91 -7.06 -10.06
C LYS A 127 -7.06 -7.55 -9.17
N VAL A 128 -7.98 -6.66 -8.84
CA VAL A 128 -9.14 -6.91 -7.94
C VAL A 128 -9.91 -8.20 -8.25
N LYS A 129 -10.06 -8.54 -9.53
CA LYS A 129 -10.79 -9.74 -9.96
C LYS A 129 -9.97 -11.02 -9.92
N SER A 130 -8.69 -10.96 -10.28
CA SER A 130 -7.83 -12.15 -10.45
C SER A 130 -6.97 -12.44 -9.22
N ASN A 131 -6.76 -11.47 -8.31
CA ASN A 131 -5.88 -11.60 -7.14
C ASN A 131 -4.51 -12.19 -7.52
N ASN A 132 -3.98 -11.74 -8.66
CA ASN A 132 -2.77 -12.24 -9.31
C ASN A 132 -1.53 -11.38 -8.97
N GLY A 133 -1.47 -10.91 -7.72
CA GLY A 133 -0.35 -10.16 -7.17
C GLY A 133 0.67 -11.09 -6.50
N LEU A 134 1.92 -10.68 -6.51
CA LEU A 134 3.02 -11.28 -5.76
C LEU A 134 3.90 -10.17 -5.21
N LEU A 135 4.19 -10.24 -3.91
CA LEU A 135 5.01 -9.27 -3.21
C LEU A 135 6.28 -9.96 -2.69
N ILE A 136 7.43 -9.47 -3.08
CA ILE A 136 8.73 -9.82 -2.49
C ILE A 136 9.07 -8.74 -1.47
N VAL A 137 9.05 -9.08 -0.18
CA VAL A 137 9.53 -8.18 0.89
C VAL A 137 10.86 -8.70 1.40
N MET A 138 11.87 -7.84 1.48
CA MET A 138 13.12 -8.17 2.13
C MET A 138 13.60 -7.08 3.08
N SER A 139 14.47 -7.47 3.99
CA SER A 139 15.24 -6.54 4.80
C SER A 139 16.67 -7.04 4.93
N LYS A 140 17.64 -6.23 4.50
CA LYS A 140 19.06 -6.49 4.72
C LYS A 140 19.39 -6.40 6.21
N ASN A 141 18.86 -5.39 6.90
CA ASN A 141 19.11 -5.17 8.33
C ASN A 141 18.54 -6.30 9.18
N LEU A 142 17.32 -6.77 8.89
CA LEU A 142 16.70 -7.87 9.62
C LEU A 142 17.15 -9.26 9.13
N LYS A 143 17.91 -9.32 8.02
CA LYS A 143 18.32 -10.56 7.33
C LYS A 143 17.13 -11.49 7.02
N LYS A 144 16.03 -10.91 6.57
CA LYS A 144 14.78 -11.63 6.27
C LYS A 144 14.33 -11.34 4.85
N ILE A 145 13.71 -12.34 4.23
CA ILE A 145 13.02 -12.21 2.95
C ILE A 145 11.77 -13.08 2.99
N ARG A 146 10.71 -12.61 2.34
CA ARG A 146 9.48 -13.36 2.12
C ARG A 146 8.90 -13.03 0.76
N ILE A 147 8.26 -14.04 0.17
CA ILE A 147 7.36 -13.87 -0.96
C ILE A 147 5.93 -14.08 -0.41
N ALA A 148 5.05 -13.12 -0.66
CA ALA A 148 3.63 -13.19 -0.34
C ALA A 148 2.84 -13.22 -1.65
N THR A 149 1.86 -14.10 -1.72
CA THR A 149 1.10 -14.41 -2.94
C THR A 149 -0.35 -14.05 -2.72
N GLY A 150 -0.96 -13.42 -3.73
CA GLY A 150 -2.40 -13.25 -3.80
C GLY A 150 -3.12 -14.59 -3.99
N TYR A 151 -4.42 -14.62 -3.70
CA TYR A 151 -5.22 -15.85 -3.77
C TYR A 151 -5.21 -16.51 -5.16
N GLY A 152 -5.15 -15.74 -6.24
CA GLY A 152 -5.03 -16.27 -7.59
C GLY A 152 -3.64 -16.82 -7.89
N THR A 153 -2.61 -16.14 -7.39
CA THR A 153 -1.20 -16.51 -7.53
C THR A 153 -0.85 -17.81 -6.83
N GLU A 154 -1.33 -18.00 -5.60
CA GLU A 154 -0.99 -19.15 -4.74
C GLU A 154 -1.43 -20.50 -5.34
N LYS A 155 -2.42 -20.51 -6.25
CA LYS A 155 -2.84 -21.71 -6.99
C LYS A 155 -1.72 -22.30 -7.86
N VAL A 156 -0.76 -21.46 -8.27
CA VAL A 156 0.40 -21.86 -9.08
C VAL A 156 1.68 -21.77 -8.26
N LEU A 157 1.93 -20.62 -7.65
CA LEU A 157 3.12 -20.34 -6.86
C LEU A 157 2.83 -20.55 -5.37
N THR A 158 2.77 -21.80 -4.93
CA THR A 158 2.52 -22.13 -3.52
C THR A 158 3.60 -21.57 -2.57
N ASP A 159 3.27 -21.38 -1.29
CA ASP A 159 4.19 -21.02 -0.20
C ASP A 159 5.44 -21.95 -0.22
N LYS A 160 5.27 -23.24 -0.57
CA LYS A 160 6.37 -24.22 -0.71
C LYS A 160 7.28 -23.93 -1.91
N ILE A 161 6.72 -23.57 -3.06
CA ILE A 161 7.50 -23.21 -4.27
C ILE A 161 8.28 -21.92 -4.00
N CYS A 162 7.60 -20.91 -3.47
CA CYS A 162 8.19 -19.63 -3.11
C CYS A 162 9.34 -19.80 -2.11
N LYS A 163 9.13 -20.59 -1.04
CA LYS A 163 10.19 -20.91 -0.08
C LYS A 163 11.38 -21.60 -0.74
N LYS A 164 11.16 -22.54 -1.65
CA LYS A 164 12.24 -23.21 -2.37
C LYS A 164 13.06 -22.23 -3.22
N ILE A 165 12.42 -21.30 -3.91
CA ILE A 165 13.11 -20.26 -4.70
C ILE A 165 13.97 -19.37 -3.78
N ILE A 166 13.42 -18.93 -2.64
CA ILE A 166 14.18 -18.17 -1.65
C ILE A 166 15.42 -18.95 -1.21
N ASP A 167 15.24 -20.20 -0.77
CA ASP A 167 16.32 -20.97 -0.15
C ASP A 167 17.40 -21.40 -1.15
N SER A 168 17.02 -21.74 -2.39
CA SER A 168 17.93 -22.31 -3.39
C SER A 168 18.44 -21.32 -4.43
N THR A 169 17.76 -20.20 -4.64
CA THR A 169 18.12 -19.21 -5.66
C THR A 169 18.54 -17.89 -5.03
N ILE A 170 17.74 -17.33 -4.12
CA ILE A 170 17.96 -15.96 -3.61
C ILE A 170 19.01 -15.92 -2.50
N ILE A 171 18.85 -16.74 -1.47
CA ILE A 171 19.74 -16.75 -0.28
C ILE A 171 21.21 -17.03 -0.64
N PRO A 172 21.55 -17.95 -1.58
CA PRO A 172 22.94 -18.15 -1.98
C PRO A 172 23.63 -16.90 -2.53
N GLU A 173 22.90 -16.06 -3.26
CA GLU A 173 23.40 -14.78 -3.79
C GLU A 173 23.55 -13.74 -2.67
N PHE A 174 22.57 -13.65 -1.77
CA PHE A 174 22.64 -12.76 -0.60
C PHE A 174 23.84 -13.07 0.30
N ARG A 175 24.20 -14.36 0.44
CA ARG A 175 25.40 -14.79 1.19
C ARG A 175 26.71 -14.31 0.54
N ARG A 176 26.72 -14.02 -0.76
CA ARG A 176 27.85 -13.41 -1.47
C ARG A 176 27.82 -11.88 -1.44
N GLY A 177 26.81 -11.28 -0.80
CA GLY A 177 26.60 -9.84 -0.79
C GLY A 177 25.90 -9.31 -2.03
N ASP A 178 25.46 -10.18 -2.95
CA ASP A 178 24.86 -9.78 -4.22
C ASP A 178 23.34 -9.84 -4.15
N TYR A 179 22.74 -8.79 -3.59
CA TYR A 179 21.30 -8.69 -3.38
C TYR A 179 20.53 -8.51 -4.69
N TYR A 180 21.07 -7.70 -5.61
CA TYR A 180 20.46 -7.50 -6.92
C TYR A 180 20.37 -8.82 -7.69
N VAL A 181 21.49 -9.55 -7.84
CA VAL A 181 21.49 -10.82 -8.57
C VAL A 181 20.60 -11.86 -7.87
N GLY A 182 20.55 -11.87 -6.55
CA GLY A 182 19.63 -12.72 -5.80
C GLY A 182 18.17 -12.47 -6.14
N ILE A 183 17.76 -11.20 -6.14
CA ILE A 183 16.39 -10.79 -6.46
C ILE A 183 16.06 -11.03 -7.94
N GLU A 184 16.95 -10.64 -8.86
CA GLU A 184 16.78 -10.84 -10.31
C GLU A 184 16.57 -12.32 -10.65
N LYS A 185 17.45 -13.21 -10.17
CA LYS A 185 17.31 -14.66 -10.37
C LYS A 185 16.04 -15.21 -9.71
N GLY A 186 15.66 -14.68 -8.55
CA GLY A 186 14.42 -15.02 -7.87
C GLY A 186 13.19 -14.68 -8.73
N VAL A 187 13.14 -13.47 -9.28
CA VAL A 187 12.09 -13.00 -10.20
C VAL A 187 12.02 -13.89 -11.44
N GLN A 188 13.15 -14.16 -12.09
CA GLN A 188 13.20 -15.05 -13.27
C GLN A 188 12.66 -16.46 -12.95
N ALA A 189 13.03 -17.03 -11.80
CA ALA A 189 12.54 -18.33 -11.38
C ALA A 189 11.03 -18.32 -11.09
N LEU A 190 10.48 -17.24 -10.53
CA LEU A 190 9.04 -17.06 -10.32
C LEU A 190 8.31 -16.98 -11.66
N GLN A 191 8.76 -16.13 -12.57
CA GLN A 191 8.19 -15.96 -13.91
C GLN A 191 8.15 -17.29 -14.68
N SER A 192 9.24 -18.07 -14.65
CA SER A 192 9.31 -19.37 -15.33
C SER A 192 8.31 -20.42 -14.82
N LYS A 193 7.89 -20.30 -13.55
CA LYS A 193 6.93 -21.21 -12.90
C LYS A 193 5.51 -20.68 -12.96
N TRP A 194 5.37 -19.41 -13.28
CA TRP A 194 4.11 -18.68 -13.37
C TRP A 194 3.92 -18.30 -14.83
N LEU A 195 3.71 -19.33 -15.66
CA LEU A 195 3.27 -19.24 -17.06
C LEU A 195 1.75 -19.21 -17.17
#